data_AF-A0A480A438-F1
#
_entry.id   AF-A0A480A438-F1
#
_cell.length_a   1.000
_cell.length_b   1.000
_cell.length_c   1.000
_cell.angle_alpha   90.00
_cell.angle_beta   90.00
_cell.angle_gamma   90.00
#
_symmetry.space_group_name_H-M   'P 1'
#
loop_
_entity.id
_entity.type
_entity.pdbx_description
1 polymer ?
#
loop_
_entity_poly.entity_id
_entity_poly.type
_entity_poly.pdbx_seq_one_letter_code
_entity_poly.pdbx_strand_id
1 'polypeptide(L)'
;MRLFLQVIVCIALVIAVGTWLSQSADILAEKTGLGRTWVGTILLAGVTSLPELATGTSAIVMFNSPDLAVGGILGSCLFNLLILALLDIYNGPDPLLKRAQMFLTFLVQISLI
;
A
#
# COMPACT_ATOMS: atom_id res chain seq x y z
N MET A 1 0.31 -28.87 -1.67
CA MET A 1 -1.14 -28.63 -1.45
C MET A 1 -1.42 -27.62 -0.33
N ARG A 2 -0.89 -27.79 0.90
CA ARG A 2 -1.19 -26.90 2.06
C ARG A 2 -0.87 -25.41 1.84
N LEU A 3 0.23 -25.09 1.16
CA LEU A 3 0.64 -23.71 0.83
C LEU A 3 -0.36 -22.99 -0.08
N PHE A 4 -0.85 -23.64 -1.14
CA PHE A 4 -1.84 -23.05 -2.05
C PHE A 4 -3.15 -22.75 -1.32
N LEU A 5 -3.59 -23.62 -0.40
CA LEU A 5 -4.78 -23.39 0.41
C LEU A 5 -4.60 -22.15 1.30
N GLN A 6 -3.44 -22.01 1.96
CA GLN A 6 -3.14 -20.83 2.79
C GLN A 6 -3.13 -19.54 1.98
N VAL A 7 -2.51 -19.54 0.79
CA VAL A 7 -2.48 -18.36 -0.08
C VAL A 7 -3.88 -17.96 -0.52
N ILE A 8 -4.72 -18.92 -0.93
CA ILE A 8 -6.11 -18.65 -1.33
C ILE A 8 -6.92 -18.07 -0.16
N VAL A 9 -6.75 -18.61 1.04
CA VAL A 9 -7.43 -18.10 2.24
C VAL A 9 -6.98 -16.68 2.58
N CYS A 10 -5.68 -16.39 2.50
CA CYS A 10 -5.16 -15.04 2.72
C CYS A 10 -5.71 -14.05 1.69
N ILE A 11 -5.74 -14.42 0.41
CA ILE A 11 -6.31 -13.57 -0.65
C ILE A 11 -7.79 -13.29 -0.37
N ALA A 12 -8.57 -14.31 -0.04
CA ALA A 12 -9.99 -14.17 0.26
C ALA A 12 -10.22 -13.24 1.48
N LEU A 13 -9.42 -13.41 2.53
CA LEU A 13 -9.47 -12.55 3.72
C LEU A 13 -9.12 -11.09 3.39
N VAL A 14 -8.07 -10.85 2.62
CA VAL A 14 -7.65 -9.48 2.24
C VAL A 14 -8.76 -8.79 1.43
N ILE A 15 -9.39 -9.50 0.48
CA ILE A 15 -10.51 -8.95 -0.31
C ILE A 15 -11.72 -8.65 0.59
N ALA A 16 -12.07 -9.56 1.50
CA ALA A 16 -13.19 -9.38 2.42
C ALA A 16 -12.97 -8.20 3.38
N VAL A 17 -11.78 -8.11 3.98
CA VAL A 17 -11.43 -7.02 4.89
C VAL A 17 -11.32 -5.69 4.14
N GLY A 18 -10.74 -5.68 2.93
CA GLY A 18 -10.64 -4.48 2.10
C GLY A 18 -12.00 -3.89 1.72
N THR A 19 -12.98 -4.73 1.37
CA THR A 19 -14.34 -4.28 1.05
C THR A 19 -15.06 -3.71 2.28
N TRP A 20 -14.94 -4.35 3.45
CA TRP A 20 -15.47 -3.82 4.71
C TRP A 20 -14.81 -2.51 5.13
N LEU A 21 -13.50 -2.40 4.95
CA LEU A 21 -12.75 -1.19 5.27
C LEU A 21 -13.17 -0.02 4.36
N SER A 22 -13.39 -0.28 3.06
CA SER A 22 -13.89 0.74 2.13
C SER A 22 -15.30 1.23 2.51
N GLN A 23 -16.20 0.33 2.92
CA GLN A 23 -17.53 0.75 3.37
C GLN A 23 -17.46 1.59 4.65
N SER A 24 -16.56 1.20 5.57
CA SER A 24 -16.31 1.96 6.80
C SER A 24 -15.71 3.33 6.49
N ALA A 25 -14.86 3.43 5.46
CA ALA A 25 -14.29 4.67 4.94
C ALA A 25 -15.37 5.64 4.48
N ASP A 26 -16.32 5.16 3.68
CA ASP A 26 -17.42 5.98 3.14
C ASP A 26 -18.32 6.51 4.26
N ILE A 27 -18.64 5.66 5.25
CA ILE A 27 -19.42 6.07 6.43
C ILE A 27 -18.66 7.12 7.24
N LEU A 28 -17.34 6.97 7.39
CA LEU A 28 -16.51 7.92 8.11
C LEU A 28 -16.40 9.25 7.37
N ALA A 29 -16.32 9.23 6.04
CA ALA A 29 -16.34 10.42 5.19
C ALA A 29 -17.66 11.19 5.31
N GLU A 30 -18.79 10.48 5.30
CA GLU A 30 -20.11 11.11 5.49
C GLU A 30 -20.28 11.74 6.87
N LYS A 31 -19.75 11.09 7.93
CA LYS A 31 -19.83 11.62 9.29
C LYS A 31 -18.85 12.76 9.58
N THR A 32 -17.67 12.73 8.99
CA THR A 32 -16.65 13.77 9.19
C THR A 32 -16.84 14.98 8.29
N GLY A 33 -17.63 14.86 7.21
CA GLY A 33 -17.81 15.92 6.22
C GLY A 33 -16.57 16.18 5.36
N LEU A 34 -15.47 15.45 5.60
CA LEU A 34 -14.33 15.41 4.70
C LEU A 34 -14.76 14.58 3.49
N GLY A 35 -14.85 15.23 2.33
CA GLY A 35 -15.32 14.60 1.09
C GLY A 35 -14.65 13.23 0.85
N ARG A 36 -15.42 12.29 0.27
CA ARG A 36 -15.03 10.88 0.08
C ARG A 36 -13.60 10.68 -0.46
N THR A 37 -13.14 11.58 -1.32
CA THR A 37 -11.79 11.57 -1.89
C THR A 37 -10.69 11.70 -0.82
N TRP A 38 -10.85 12.57 0.18
CA TRP A 38 -9.85 12.80 1.23
C TRP A 38 -9.72 11.62 2.18
N VAL A 39 -10.86 11.06 2.61
CA VAL A 39 -10.87 9.89 3.49
C VAL A 39 -10.39 8.65 2.73
N GLY A 40 -10.79 8.51 1.46
CA GLY A 40 -10.35 7.43 0.59
C GLY A 40 -8.84 7.43 0.35
N THR A 41 -8.21 8.59 0.13
CA THR A 41 -6.76 8.67 -0.06
C THR A 41 -5.97 8.36 1.21
N ILE A 42 -6.42 8.81 2.38
CA ILE A 42 -5.77 8.49 3.67
C ILE A 42 -5.89 6.99 3.97
N LEU A 43 -7.07 6.40 3.78
CA LEU A 43 -7.27 4.97 4.02
C LEU A 43 -6.51 4.11 3.01
N LEU A 44 -6.47 4.50 1.74
CA LEU A 44 -5.64 3.82 0.74
C LEU A 44 -4.17 3.85 1.15
N ALA A 45 -3.66 5.01 1.55
CA ALA A 45 -2.28 5.17 2.03
C ALA A 45 -1.97 4.27 3.23
N GLY A 46 -2.86 4.24 4.23
CA GLY A 46 -2.68 3.40 5.42
C GLY A 46 -2.70 1.90 5.09
N VAL A 47 -3.60 1.47 4.20
CA VAL A 47 -3.70 0.06 3.76
C VAL A 47 -2.46 -0.38 3.00
N THR A 48 -1.85 0.51 2.20
CA THR A 48 -0.63 0.17 1.46
C THR A 48 0.61 0.09 2.34
N SER A 49 0.72 0.90 3.41
CA SER A 49 1.87 0.88 4.33
C SER A 49 1.79 -0.21 5.40
N LEU A 50 0.58 -0.66 5.77
CA LEU A 50 0.40 -1.67 6.82
C LEU A 50 1.19 -2.99 6.59
N PRO A 51 1.18 -3.58 5.38
CA PRO A 51 1.96 -4.77 5.07
C PRO A 51 3.47 -4.51 5.20
N GLU A 52 3.94 -3.34 4.75
CA GLU A 52 5.34 -2.95 4.86
C GLU A 52 5.76 -2.83 6.32
N LEU A 53 4.96 -2.16 7.15
CA LEU A 53 5.20 -2.06 8.59
C LEU A 53 5.19 -3.44 9.26
N ALA A 54 4.26 -4.32 8.90
CA ALA A 54 4.23 -5.69 9.43
C ALA A 54 5.48 -6.49 9.04
N THR A 55 5.91 -6.42 7.78
CA THR A 55 7.12 -7.12 7.34
C THR A 55 8.40 -6.52 7.93
N GLY A 56 8.53 -5.19 7.97
CA GLY A 56 9.67 -4.49 8.57
C GLY A 56 9.81 -4.75 10.06
N THR A 57 8.71 -4.67 10.83
CA THR A 57 8.70 -5.01 12.26
C THR A 57 9.02 -6.49 12.49
N SER A 58 8.46 -7.39 11.67
CA SER A 58 8.78 -8.82 11.76
C SER A 58 10.25 -9.12 11.45
N ALA A 59 10.88 -8.41 10.50
CA ALA A 59 12.30 -8.56 10.19
C ALA A 59 13.21 -8.14 11.37
N ILE A 60 12.86 -7.05 12.05
CA ILE A 60 13.61 -6.54 13.22
C ILE A 60 13.39 -7.46 14.43
N VAL A 61 12.13 -7.77 14.75
CA VAL A 61 11.75 -8.49 15.98
C VAL A 61 12.01 -9.99 15.87
N MET A 62 11.75 -10.60 14.71
CA MET A 62 11.79 -12.06 14.54
C MET A 62 13.13 -12.56 14.00
N PHE A 63 13.81 -11.78 13.16
CA PHE A 63 15.05 -12.19 12.50
C PHE A 63 16.30 -11.46 13.02
N ASN A 64 16.15 -10.44 13.88
CA ASN A 64 17.24 -9.60 14.42
C ASN A 64 18.25 -9.14 13.36
N SER A 65 17.76 -8.99 12.12
CA SER A 65 18.56 -8.79 10.91
C SER A 65 18.14 -7.48 10.25
N PRO A 66 18.74 -6.34 10.63
CA PRO A 66 18.36 -5.03 10.10
C PRO A 66 18.57 -4.93 8.58
N ASP A 67 19.53 -5.67 8.01
CA ASP A 67 19.70 -5.79 6.55
C ASP A 67 18.45 -6.28 5.82
N LEU A 68 17.67 -7.17 6.43
CA LEU A 68 16.45 -7.69 5.83
C LEU A 68 15.32 -6.64 5.86
N ALA A 69 15.27 -5.83 6.91
CA ALA A 69 14.34 -4.70 7.00
C ALA A 69 14.67 -3.62 5.96
N VAL A 70 15.96 -3.28 5.80
CA VAL A 70 16.42 -2.33 4.78
C VAL A 70 16.16 -2.86 3.38
N GLY A 71 16.42 -4.15 3.13
CA GLY A 71 16.09 -4.81 1.87
C GLY A 71 14.60 -4.82 1.55
N GLY A 72 13.74 -4.99 2.57
CA GLY A 72 12.28 -4.90 2.44
C GLY A 72 11.80 -3.51 2.02
N ILE A 73 12.30 -2.46 2.67
CA ILE A 73 11.96 -1.06 2.35
C ILE A 73 12.42 -0.70 0.94
N LEU A 74 13.67 -1.04 0.58
CA LEU A 74 14.22 -0.79 -0.76
C LEU A 74 13.47 -1.57 -1.84
N GLY A 75 13.12 -2.83 -1.56
CA GLY A 75 12.36 -3.69 -2.46
C GLY A 75 10.96 -3.15 -2.75
N SER A 76 10.27 -2.64 -1.72
CA SER A 76 8.95 -2.03 -1.89
C SER A 76 9.00 -0.72 -2.70
N CYS A 77 9.99 0.15 -2.43
CA CYS A 77 10.24 1.34 -3.24
C CYS A 77 10.49 1.01 -4.72
N LEU A 78 11.33 0.02 -4.99
CA LEU A 78 11.60 -0.47 -6.35
C LEU A 78 10.35 -1.07 -7.00
N PHE A 79 9.56 -1.84 -6.26
CA PHE A 79 8.33 -2.45 -6.77
C PHE A 79 7.28 -1.40 -7.12
N ASN A 80 7.11 -0.37 -6.28
CA ASN A 80 6.19 0.73 -6.55
C ASN A 80 6.63 1.55 -7.78
N LEU A 81 7.92 1.86 -7.90
CA LEU A 81 8.51 2.47 -9.10
C LEU A 81 8.27 1.62 -10.36
N LEU A 82 8.41 0.30 -10.24
CA LEU A 82 8.21 -0.63 -11.36
C LEU A 82 6.74 -0.69 -11.79
N ILE A 83 5.80 -0.74 -10.85
CA ILE A 83 4.36 -0.64 -11.15
C ILE A 83 4.06 0.67 -11.86
N LEU A 84 4.59 1.79 -11.35
CA LEU A 84 4.36 3.10 -11.94
C LEU A 84 4.91 3.17 -13.37
N ALA A 85 6.12 2.64 -13.60
CA ALA A 85 6.73 2.56 -14.93
C ALA A 85 5.91 1.69 -15.89
N LEU A 86 5.36 0.57 -15.43
CA LEU A 86 4.46 -0.28 -16.23
C LEU A 86 3.15 0.44 -16.59
N LEU A 87 2.56 1.16 -15.63
CA LEU A 87 1.37 1.98 -15.89
C LEU A 87 1.64 3.12 -16.88
N ASP A 88 2.81 3.75 -16.80
CA ASP A 88 3.23 4.82 -17.72
C ASP A 88 3.40 4.30 -19.16
N ILE A 89 3.98 3.10 -19.30
CA ILE A 89 4.08 2.40 -20.59
C ILE A 89 2.70 2.05 -21.17
N TYR A 90 1.74 1.69 -20.32
CA TYR A 90 0.40 1.28 -20.75
C TYR A 90 -0.50 2.47 -21.13
N ASN A 91 -0.35 3.64 -20.49
CA ASN A 91 -1.27 4.77 -20.67
C ASN A 91 -0.85 5.83 -21.70
N GLY A 92 0.40 5.85 -22.20
CA GLY A 92 0.81 6.84 -23.21
C GLY A 92 0.86 8.30 -22.68
N PRO A 93 1.17 9.29 -23.55
CA PRO A 93 2.20 10.34 -23.40
C PRO A 93 2.01 11.45 -22.33
N ASP A 94 1.13 11.28 -21.35
CA ASP A 94 1.12 12.12 -20.15
C ASP A 94 1.88 11.40 -19.03
N PRO A 95 3.19 11.68 -18.84
CA PRO A 95 3.99 10.96 -17.84
C PRO A 95 3.38 11.18 -16.46
N LEU A 96 2.68 10.15 -15.97
CA LEU A 96 2.06 10.13 -14.67
C LEU A 96 3.13 10.27 -13.58
N LEU A 97 4.40 9.96 -13.90
CA LEU A 97 5.56 10.26 -13.08
C LEU A 97 5.62 11.72 -12.60
N LYS A 98 5.27 12.70 -13.45
CA LYS A 98 5.37 14.13 -13.11
C LYS A 98 4.26 14.61 -12.17
N ARG A 99 3.08 13.99 -12.27
CA ARG A 99 1.88 14.31 -11.46
C ARG A 99 1.86 13.49 -10.17
N ALA A 100 2.29 12.23 -10.29
CA ALA A 100 2.53 11.35 -9.17
C ALA A 100 3.71 11.86 -8.34
N GLN A 101 4.77 12.50 -8.84
CA GLN A 101 5.84 12.99 -7.96
C GLN A 101 5.34 13.87 -6.79
N MET A 102 4.31 14.70 -6.98
CA MET A 102 3.71 15.46 -5.87
C MET A 102 2.87 14.60 -4.92
N PHE A 103 2.21 13.54 -5.42
CA PHE A 103 1.32 12.65 -4.67
C PHE A 103 2.03 11.43 -4.06
N LEU A 104 3.01 10.86 -4.77
CA LEU A 104 4.04 9.91 -4.34
C LEU A 104 4.97 10.54 -3.32
N THR A 105 5.33 11.83 -3.38
CA THR A 105 6.08 12.40 -2.23
C THR A 105 5.22 12.33 -0.96
N PHE A 106 3.91 12.53 -1.07
CA PHE A 106 2.96 12.42 0.04
C PHE A 106 2.71 10.96 0.48
N LEU A 107 2.57 10.01 -0.46
CA LEU A 107 2.40 8.58 -0.17
C LEU A 107 3.70 7.91 0.28
N VAL A 108 4.85 8.27 -0.29
CA VAL A 108 6.17 7.81 0.16
C VAL A 108 6.44 8.34 1.56
N GLN A 109 6.04 9.57 1.92
CA GLN A 109 6.11 10.02 3.32
C GLN A 109 5.22 9.21 4.28
N ILE A 110 4.15 8.57 3.79
CA ILE A 110 3.27 7.70 4.59
C ILE A 110 3.70 6.22 4.58
N SER A 111 4.37 5.74 3.52
CA SER A 111 5.07 4.44 3.53
C SER A 111 6.38 4.46 4.32
N LEU A 112 6.99 5.63 4.50
CA LEU A 112 8.26 5.80 5.23
C LEU A 112 8.07 6.21 6.71
N ILE A 113 6.83 6.25 7.21
CA ILE A 113 6.49 6.42 8.63
C ILE A 113 6.07 5.08 9.25
#